data_AF-S9XKM6-F1
#
_entry.id   AF-S9XKM6-F1
#
_cell.length_a   1.000
_cell.length_b   1.000
_cell.length_c   1.000
_cell.angle_alpha   90.00
_cell.angle_beta   90.00
_cell.angle_gamma   90.00
#
_symmetry.space_group_name_H-M   'P 1'
#
loop_
_entity.id
_entity.type
_entity.pdbx_description
1 polymer ?
#
loop_
_entity_poly.entity_id
_entity_poly.type
_entity_poly.pdbx_seq_one_letter_code
_entity_poly.pdbx_strand_id
1 'polypeptide(L)'
;MTEKAETTDLVDAFLSNTYLNTEELRTEDEFTPDEFLVSKRFLGLDGLITELSRVFENANKELMNLVKENYQDFVRLGTRMNTGNQKVDVLLSAIQRSEEQIKKSQNSVQDYSQKLKELMENRQRVENEKQIASDLLLLHRNLEFLKKFSRDHPLWLDTLNIVQALSEMYKNHPWVKSLQPEIRNLPKNS
;
A
#
# COMPACT_ATOMS: atom_id res chain seq x y z
N MET A 1 -5.95 -1.13 -24.09
CA MET A 1 -6.96 -1.89 -23.35
C MET A 1 -7.15 -1.19 -22.02
N THR A 2 -8.09 -0.25 -21.95
CA THR A 2 -8.40 0.53 -20.74
C THR A 2 -9.90 0.42 -20.55
N GLU A 3 -10.30 -0.66 -19.89
CA GLU A 3 -11.67 -0.89 -19.47
C GLU A 3 -11.88 -0.05 -18.20
N LYS A 4 -12.45 1.15 -18.38
CA LYS A 4 -12.98 1.95 -17.29
C LYS A 4 -14.17 1.18 -16.72
N ALA A 5 -13.99 0.60 -15.54
CA ALA A 5 -15.08 0.00 -14.79
C ALA A 5 -16.15 1.08 -14.54
N GLU A 6 -17.34 0.84 -15.09
CA GLU A 6 -18.57 1.59 -14.88
C GLU A 6 -18.97 1.52 -13.40
N THR A 7 -18.53 2.48 -12.60
CA THR A 7 -19.01 2.70 -11.22
C THR A 7 -20.16 3.68 -11.14
N THR A 8 -20.85 3.93 -12.25
CA THR A 8 -22.01 4.84 -12.33
C THR A 8 -23.34 4.15 -12.03
N ASP A 9 -23.38 2.83 -11.96
CA ASP A 9 -24.65 2.08 -12.09
C ASP A 9 -25.50 2.00 -10.80
N LEU A 10 -24.93 2.23 -9.61
CA LEU A 10 -25.68 2.12 -8.35
C LEU A 10 -26.27 3.46 -7.88
N VAL A 11 -25.56 4.56 -8.14
CA VAL A 11 -26.00 5.90 -7.77
C VAL A 11 -26.95 6.47 -8.83
N ASP A 12 -26.70 6.20 -10.11
CA ASP A 12 -27.62 6.60 -11.19
C ASP A 12 -28.91 5.78 -11.14
N ALA A 13 -28.86 4.49 -10.77
CA ALA A 13 -30.07 3.70 -10.50
C ALA A 13 -30.86 4.25 -9.30
N PHE A 14 -30.19 4.78 -8.27
CA PHE A 14 -30.85 5.38 -7.10
C PHE A 14 -31.55 6.71 -7.41
N LEU A 15 -31.02 7.50 -8.34
CA LEU A 15 -31.61 8.78 -8.77
C LEU A 15 -32.62 8.61 -9.93
N SER A 16 -32.54 7.49 -10.66
CA SER A 16 -33.46 7.11 -11.73
C SER A 16 -34.72 6.44 -11.17
N ASN A 17 -35.56 7.17 -10.42
CA ASN A 17 -37.00 6.94 -10.18
C ASN A 17 -37.54 5.50 -9.96
N THR A 18 -36.70 4.50 -9.71
CA THR A 18 -37.05 3.06 -9.73
C THR A 18 -37.74 2.62 -8.45
N TYR A 19 -37.73 3.46 -7.41
CA TYR A 19 -38.37 3.19 -6.13
C TYR A 19 -39.66 3.98 -5.89
N LEU A 20 -40.02 4.87 -6.83
CA LEU A 20 -41.31 5.54 -6.91
C LEU A 20 -41.86 5.29 -8.31
N ASN A 21 -41.99 4.01 -8.66
CA ASN A 21 -42.66 3.63 -9.88
C ASN A 21 -44.16 3.87 -9.65
N THR A 22 -44.61 5.10 -9.89
CA THR A 22 -46.04 5.47 -9.81
C THR A 22 -46.91 4.69 -10.80
N GLU A 23 -46.29 3.92 -11.70
CA GLU A 23 -46.97 2.94 -12.55
C GLU A 23 -47.38 1.67 -11.78
N GLU A 24 -46.66 1.25 -10.74
CA GLU A 24 -47.09 0.11 -9.88
C GLU A 24 -48.32 0.47 -9.00
N LEU A 25 -48.63 1.76 -8.89
CA LEU A 25 -49.86 2.27 -8.26
C LEU A 25 -51.07 2.27 -9.20
N ARG A 26 -50.90 2.02 -10.51
CA ARG A 26 -52.02 1.85 -11.45
C ARG A 26 -52.45 0.39 -11.45
N THR A 27 -53.50 0.07 -10.70
CA THR A 27 -54.30 -1.13 -10.96
C THR A 27 -55.00 -0.96 -12.32
N GLU A 28 -54.94 -1.99 -13.17
CA GLU A 28 -55.35 -1.94 -14.59
C GLU A 28 -56.85 -1.66 -14.83
N ASP A 29 -57.70 -1.73 -13.81
CA ASP A 29 -59.13 -1.48 -13.96
C ASP A 29 -59.52 -0.07 -13.48
N GLU A 30 -59.63 0.85 -14.43
CA GLU A 30 -60.23 2.17 -14.19
C GLU A 30 -61.72 2.00 -13.85
N PHE A 31 -62.08 2.19 -12.57
CA PHE A 31 -63.46 2.04 -12.11
C PHE A 31 -64.39 2.99 -12.90
N THR A 32 -65.24 2.43 -13.75
CA THR A 32 -66.20 3.21 -14.53
C THR A 32 -67.58 3.16 -13.87
N PRO A 33 -68.10 4.29 -13.35
CA PRO A 33 -69.37 4.31 -12.62
C PRO A 33 -70.55 3.80 -13.45
N ASP A 34 -70.57 4.12 -14.75
CA ASP A 34 -71.64 3.72 -15.66
C ASP A 34 -71.70 2.20 -15.85
N GLU A 35 -70.54 1.56 -15.98
CA GLU A 35 -70.44 0.11 -16.16
C GLU A 35 -70.80 -0.64 -14.87
N PHE A 36 -70.41 -0.09 -13.72
CA PHE A 36 -70.81 -0.61 -12.40
C PHE A 36 -72.33 -0.52 -12.19
N LEU A 37 -72.95 0.63 -12.50
CA LEU A 37 -74.40 0.83 -12.36
C LEU A 37 -75.20 -0.07 -13.32
N VAL A 38 -74.71 -0.27 -14.54
CA VAL A 38 -75.31 -1.20 -15.52
C VAL A 38 -75.22 -2.64 -15.03
N SER A 39 -74.09 -3.07 -14.48
CA SER A 39 -73.89 -4.44 -13.98
C SER A 39 -74.78 -4.79 -12.77
N LYS A 40 -75.24 -3.78 -12.02
CA LYS A 40 -76.06 -3.92 -10.79
C LYS A 40 -77.50 -3.41 -10.96
N ARG A 41 -77.95 -3.19 -12.19
CA ARG A 41 -79.27 -2.64 -12.56
C ARG A 41 -80.47 -3.36 -11.92
N PHE A 42 -80.32 -4.63 -11.55
CA PHE A 42 -81.38 -5.43 -10.94
C PHE A 42 -81.39 -5.39 -9.41
N LEU A 43 -80.40 -4.76 -8.76
CA LEU A 43 -80.43 -4.51 -7.32
C LEU A 43 -81.30 -3.27 -7.04
N GLY A 44 -82.11 -3.34 -5.99
CA GLY A 44 -82.76 -2.16 -5.42
C GLY A 44 -81.73 -1.18 -4.83
N LEU A 45 -82.18 0.04 -4.52
CA LEU A 45 -81.32 1.13 -4.05
C LEU A 45 -80.48 0.74 -2.81
N ASP A 46 -81.09 0.04 -1.85
CA ASP A 46 -80.41 -0.46 -0.65
C ASP A 46 -79.33 -1.52 -0.98
N GLY A 47 -79.58 -2.36 -1.98
CA GLY A 47 -78.62 -3.35 -2.44
C GLY A 47 -77.43 -2.71 -3.15
N LEU A 48 -77.68 -1.66 -3.95
CA LEU A 48 -76.62 -0.89 -4.62
C LEU A 48 -75.75 -0.15 -3.60
N ILE A 49 -76.36 0.46 -2.57
CA ILE A 49 -75.63 1.14 -1.48
C ILE A 49 -74.75 0.14 -0.73
N THR A 50 -75.26 -1.05 -0.45
CA THR A 50 -74.51 -2.11 0.24
C THR A 50 -73.29 -2.56 -0.58
N GLU A 51 -73.48 -2.77 -1.88
CA GLU A 51 -72.38 -3.20 -2.76
C GLU A 51 -71.34 -2.09 -2.97
N LEU A 52 -71.78 -0.84 -3.14
CA LEU A 52 -70.86 0.31 -3.25
C LEU A 52 -70.05 0.50 -1.96
N SER A 53 -70.69 0.34 -0.80
CA SER A 53 -70.01 0.42 0.51
C SER A 53 -68.97 -0.69 0.66
N ARG A 54 -69.29 -1.90 0.21
CA ARG A 54 -68.37 -3.05 0.21
C ARG A 54 -67.18 -2.83 -0.73
N VAL A 55 -67.41 -2.30 -1.93
CA VAL A 55 -66.34 -1.96 -2.88
C VAL A 55 -65.43 -0.88 -2.29
N PHE A 56 -66.02 0.15 -1.67
CA PHE A 56 -65.28 1.21 -1.00
C PHE A 56 -64.44 0.67 0.17
N GLU A 57 -65.00 -0.18 1.03
CA GLU A 57 -64.25 -0.81 2.13
C GLU A 57 -63.09 -1.68 1.63
N ASN A 58 -63.32 -2.45 0.56
CA ASN A 58 -62.26 -3.26 -0.06
C ASN A 58 -61.14 -2.38 -0.63
N ALA A 59 -61.48 -1.33 -1.39
CA ALA A 59 -60.51 -0.40 -1.95
C ALA A 59 -59.72 0.33 -0.85
N ASN A 60 -60.38 0.76 0.22
CA ASN A 60 -59.73 1.40 1.36
C ASN A 60 -58.79 0.44 2.10
N LYS A 61 -59.18 -0.83 2.24
CA LYS A 61 -58.33 -1.87 2.84
C LYS A 61 -57.12 -2.19 1.97
N GLU A 62 -57.30 -2.26 0.65
CA GLU A 62 -56.23 -2.50 -0.31
C GLU A 62 -55.23 -1.33 -0.35
N LEU A 63 -55.73 -0.09 -0.39
CA LEU A 63 -54.92 1.11 -0.23
C LEU A 63 -54.12 1.09 1.07
N MET A 64 -54.76 0.75 2.20
CA MET A 64 -54.10 0.70 3.50
C MET A 64 -53.00 -0.38 3.55
N ASN A 65 -53.25 -1.54 2.95
CA ASN A 65 -52.25 -2.58 2.84
C ASN A 65 -51.07 -2.13 1.98
N LEU A 66 -51.33 -1.49 0.85
CA LEU A 66 -50.31 -1.02 -0.08
C LEU A 66 -49.46 0.12 0.50
N VAL A 67 -50.07 1.04 1.25
CA VAL A 67 -49.36 2.08 2.00
C VAL A 67 -48.49 1.46 3.10
N LYS A 68 -49.03 0.47 3.81
CA LYS A 68 -48.30 -0.22 4.88
C LYS A 68 -47.10 -1.00 4.35
N GLU A 69 -47.25 -1.71 3.25
CA GLU A 69 -46.17 -2.44 2.59
C GLU A 69 -45.08 -1.48 2.10
N ASN A 70 -45.45 -0.43 1.36
CA ASN A 70 -44.50 0.59 0.92
C ASN A 70 -43.76 1.28 2.08
N TYR A 71 -44.46 1.60 3.18
CA TYR A 71 -43.84 2.17 4.37
C TYR A 71 -42.84 1.19 5.01
N GLN A 72 -43.21 -0.09 5.12
CA GLN A 72 -42.31 -1.11 5.66
C GLN A 72 -41.06 -1.28 4.81
N ASP A 73 -41.19 -1.22 3.48
CA ASP A 73 -40.06 -1.32 2.57
C ASP A 73 -39.17 -0.09 2.62
N PHE A 74 -39.75 1.12 2.74
CA PHE A 74 -38.99 2.34 2.98
C PHE A 74 -38.20 2.29 4.29
N VAL A 75 -38.82 1.82 5.38
CA VAL A 75 -38.13 1.66 6.68
C VAL A 75 -37.02 0.62 6.59
N ARG A 76 -37.25 -0.50 5.89
CA ARG A 76 -36.22 -1.52 5.65
C ARG A 76 -35.05 -0.95 4.84
N LEU A 77 -35.32 -0.15 3.82
CA LEU A 77 -34.29 0.51 3.02
C LEU A 77 -33.46 1.47 3.87
N GLY A 78 -34.11 2.34 4.66
CA GLY A 78 -33.41 3.26 5.58
C GLY A 78 -32.52 2.51 6.57
N THR A 79 -32.99 1.36 7.09
CA THR A 79 -32.19 0.51 8.00
C THR A 79 -30.99 -0.12 7.31
N ARG A 80 -31.16 -0.62 6.07
CA ARG A 80 -30.08 -1.17 5.25
C ARG A 80 -29.05 -0.11 4.89
N MET A 81 -29.50 1.09 4.52
CA MET A 81 -28.63 2.22 4.19
C MET A 81 -27.81 2.67 5.39
N ASN A 82 -28.44 2.80 6.57
CA ASN A 82 -27.72 3.15 7.79
C ASN A 82 -26.67 2.09 8.17
N THR A 83 -27.02 0.80 8.05
CA THR A 83 -26.07 -0.29 8.26
C THR A 83 -24.94 -0.28 7.23
N GLY A 84 -25.25 0.06 5.98
CA GLY A 84 -24.27 0.25 4.90
C GLY A 84 -23.28 1.36 5.21
N ASN A 85 -23.77 2.53 5.62
CA ASN A 85 -22.95 3.67 6.03
C ASN A 85 -22.03 3.31 7.19
N GLN A 86 -22.54 2.63 8.22
CA GLN A 86 -21.70 2.15 9.33
C GLN A 86 -20.58 1.22 8.87
N LYS A 87 -20.84 0.33 7.91
CA LYS A 87 -19.80 -0.55 7.34
C LYS A 87 -18.76 0.25 6.55
N VAL A 88 -19.19 1.25 5.79
CA VAL A 88 -18.31 2.15 5.05
C VAL A 88 -17.41 2.94 6.02
N ASP A 89 -17.96 3.47 7.11
CA ASP A 89 -17.18 4.19 8.13
C ASP A 89 -16.14 3.28 8.79
N VAL A 90 -16.50 2.03 9.09
CA VAL A 90 -15.55 1.04 9.61
C VAL A 90 -14.43 0.78 8.60
N LEU A 91 -14.76 0.58 7.33
CA LEU A 91 -13.77 0.38 6.26
C LEU A 91 -12.85 1.59 6.09
N LEU A 92 -13.39 2.80 6.07
CA LEU A 92 -12.61 4.04 6.01
C LEU A 92 -11.63 4.14 7.18
N SER A 93 -12.09 3.84 8.41
CA SER A 93 -11.23 3.84 9.59
C SER A 93 -10.14 2.75 9.53
N ALA A 94 -10.39 1.62 8.86
CA ALA A 94 -9.43 0.54 8.69
C ALA A 94 -8.37 0.92 7.64
N ILE A 95 -8.80 1.57 6.54
CA ILE A 95 -7.91 2.08 5.50
C ILE A 95 -6.97 3.13 6.10
N GLN A 96 -7.49 4.11 6.84
CA GLN A 96 -6.68 5.13 7.51
C GLN A 96 -5.63 4.53 8.46
N ARG A 97 -6.03 3.53 9.27
CA ARG A 97 -5.09 2.81 10.13
C ARG A 97 -4.01 2.06 9.35
N SER A 98 -4.39 1.45 8.23
CA SER A 98 -3.44 0.77 7.33
C SER A 98 -2.44 1.76 6.72
N GLU A 99 -2.93 2.91 6.24
CA GLU A 99 -2.07 3.98 5.70
C GLU A 99 -1.06 4.48 6.74
N GLU A 100 -1.50 4.70 7.98
CA GLU A 100 -0.60 5.08 9.07
C GLU A 100 0.46 4.01 9.37
N GLN A 101 0.07 2.74 9.35
CA GLN A 101 1.00 1.61 9.56
C GLN A 101 2.03 1.51 8.43
N ILE A 102 1.58 1.65 7.18
CA ILE A 102 2.46 1.65 6.01
C ILE A 102 3.46 2.80 6.11
N LYS A 103 3.00 4.02 6.45
CA LYS A 103 3.87 5.19 6.62
C LYS A 103 4.91 4.99 7.72
N LYS A 104 4.52 4.41 8.87
CA LYS A 104 5.45 4.06 9.96
C LYS A 104 6.48 3.01 9.51
N SER A 105 6.04 1.99 8.78
CA SER A 105 6.91 0.96 8.22
C SER A 105 7.91 1.55 7.22
N GLN A 106 7.45 2.41 6.32
CA GLN A 106 8.28 3.10 5.34
C GLN A 106 9.36 3.96 6.01
N ASN A 107 8.99 4.75 7.03
CA ASN A 107 9.96 5.53 7.80
C ASN A 107 10.98 4.62 8.50
N SER A 108 10.53 3.51 9.09
CA SER A 108 11.44 2.55 9.75
C SER A 108 12.43 1.94 8.76
N VAL A 109 11.95 1.53 7.58
CA VAL A 109 12.81 0.99 6.50
C VAL A 109 13.83 2.04 6.04
N GLN A 110 13.42 3.30 5.93
CA GLN A 110 14.33 4.39 5.56
C GLN A 110 15.42 4.59 6.63
N ASP A 111 15.06 4.58 7.91
CA ASP A 111 16.02 4.68 9.02
C ASP A 111 17.00 3.50 9.02
N TYR A 112 16.50 2.27 8.83
CA TYR A 112 17.36 1.09 8.73
C TYR A 112 18.29 1.14 7.51
N SER A 113 17.79 1.62 6.37
CA SER A 113 18.60 1.82 5.16
C SER A 113 19.71 2.83 5.39
N GLN A 114 19.43 3.94 6.07
CA GLN A 114 20.45 4.93 6.42
C GLN A 114 21.49 4.35 7.39
N LYS A 115 21.05 3.68 8.46
CA LYS A 115 21.96 3.01 9.41
C LYS A 115 22.83 1.96 8.72
N LEU A 116 22.26 1.21 7.79
CA LEU A 116 23.00 0.21 7.02
C LEU A 116 24.08 0.86 6.15
N LYS A 117 23.77 1.98 5.48
CA LYS A 117 24.77 2.73 4.72
C LYS A 117 25.91 3.22 5.61
N GLU A 118 25.61 3.81 6.76
CA GLU A 118 26.62 4.25 7.73
C GLU A 118 27.50 3.07 8.22
N LEU A 119 26.89 1.91 8.51
CA LEU A 119 27.61 0.71 8.89
C LEU A 119 28.48 0.16 7.75
N MET A 120 28.01 0.20 6.50
CA MET A 120 28.78 -0.22 5.34
C MET A 120 29.98 0.70 5.09
N GLU A 121 29.81 2.02 5.20
CA GLU A 121 30.89 2.99 5.09
C GLU A 121 31.93 2.79 6.18
N ASN A 122 31.49 2.59 7.43
CA ASN A 122 32.38 2.29 8.54
C ASN A 122 33.15 0.97 8.30
N ARG A 123 32.45 -0.08 7.85
CA ARG A 123 33.09 -1.37 7.52
C ARG A 123 34.14 -1.19 6.43
N GLN A 124 33.85 -0.42 5.38
CA GLN A 124 34.81 -0.17 4.31
C GLN A 124 36.04 0.59 4.82
N ARG A 125 35.84 1.59 5.68
CA ARG A 125 36.95 2.31 6.32
C ARG A 125 37.83 1.37 7.15
N VAL A 126 37.23 0.53 7.99
CA VAL A 126 37.96 -0.43 8.82
C VAL A 126 38.72 -1.46 7.95
N GLU A 127 38.12 -1.94 6.86
CA GLU A 127 38.82 -2.87 5.96
C GLU A 127 40.01 -2.20 5.27
N ASN A 128 39.88 -0.92 4.87
CA ASN A 128 41.00 -0.16 4.32
C ASN A 128 42.12 0.03 5.35
N GLU A 129 41.79 0.39 6.59
CA GLU A 129 42.76 0.52 7.68
C GLU A 129 43.47 -0.80 7.97
N LYS A 130 42.73 -1.90 7.99
CA LYS A 130 43.28 -3.26 8.16
C LYS A 130 44.22 -3.64 7.01
N GLN A 131 43.85 -3.31 5.77
CA GLN A 131 44.71 -3.57 4.61
C GLN A 131 46.02 -2.79 4.72
N ILE A 132 45.95 -1.49 5.06
CA ILE A 132 47.14 -0.68 5.31
C ILE A 132 48.00 -1.30 6.42
N ALA A 133 47.41 -1.68 7.55
CA ALA A 133 48.15 -2.30 8.66
C ALA A 133 48.83 -3.62 8.23
N SER A 134 48.14 -4.46 7.45
CA SER A 134 48.68 -5.70 6.90
C SER A 134 49.88 -5.43 5.97
N ASP A 135 49.76 -4.44 5.09
CA ASP A 135 50.83 -4.10 4.14
C ASP A 135 52.04 -3.46 4.83
N LEU A 136 51.82 -2.67 5.89
CA LEU A 136 52.90 -2.15 6.73
C LEU A 136 53.61 -3.27 7.51
N LEU A 137 52.86 -4.26 8.01
CA LEU A 137 53.44 -5.44 8.67
C LEU A 137 54.27 -6.27 7.68
N LEU A 138 53.79 -6.42 6.43
CA LEU A 138 54.53 -7.06 5.36
C LEU A 138 55.82 -6.30 5.03
N LEU A 139 55.75 -4.97 4.95
CA LEU A 139 56.93 -4.11 4.76
C LEU A 139 57.95 -4.34 5.88
N HIS A 140 57.50 -4.31 7.14
CA HIS A 140 58.37 -4.53 8.30
C HIS A 140 59.07 -5.90 8.22
N ARG A 141 58.31 -6.97 7.97
CA ARG A 141 58.87 -8.33 7.86
C ARG A 141 59.90 -8.44 6.74
N ASN A 142 59.63 -7.83 5.60
CA ASN A 142 60.55 -7.84 4.45
C ASN A 142 61.81 -7.00 4.72
N LEU A 143 61.69 -5.90 5.45
CA LEU A 143 62.85 -5.13 5.91
C LEU A 143 63.72 -5.95 6.88
N GLU A 144 63.11 -6.63 7.85
CA GLU A 144 63.82 -7.54 8.76
C GLU A 144 64.54 -8.66 7.99
N PHE A 145 63.89 -9.21 6.97
CA PHE A 145 64.51 -10.20 6.08
C PHE A 145 65.75 -9.62 5.37
N LEU A 146 65.64 -8.45 4.75
CA LEU A 146 66.78 -7.80 4.07
C LEU A 146 67.91 -7.41 5.02
N LYS A 147 67.61 -7.10 6.29
CA LYS A 147 68.63 -6.84 7.32
C LYS A 147 69.35 -8.12 7.77
N LYS A 148 68.64 -9.25 7.80
CA LYS A 148 69.16 -10.53 8.30
C LYS A 148 69.91 -11.34 7.25
N PHE A 149 69.49 -11.29 5.99
CA PHE A 149 70.06 -12.12 4.92
C PHE A 149 70.95 -11.31 3.98
N SER A 150 72.13 -11.85 3.68
CA SER A 150 73.08 -11.28 2.71
C SER A 150 72.51 -11.28 1.28
N ARG A 151 73.11 -10.43 0.43
CA ARG A 151 72.70 -10.20 -0.97
C ARG A 151 72.69 -11.45 -1.85
N ASP A 152 73.39 -12.50 -1.45
CA ASP A 152 73.48 -13.76 -2.18
C ASP A 152 72.24 -14.66 -2.02
N HIS A 153 71.27 -14.26 -1.18
CA HIS A 153 70.05 -15.02 -1.00
C HIS A 153 69.15 -14.92 -2.25
N PRO A 154 68.61 -16.03 -2.78
CA PRO A 154 67.85 -16.05 -4.04
C PRO A 154 66.63 -15.13 -4.05
N LEU A 155 65.99 -14.93 -2.90
CA LEU A 155 64.82 -14.05 -2.73
C LEU A 155 65.17 -12.60 -2.37
N TRP A 156 66.45 -12.23 -2.30
CA TRP A 156 66.88 -10.91 -1.82
C TRP A 156 66.39 -9.79 -2.75
N LEU A 157 66.56 -9.97 -4.07
CA LEU A 157 66.14 -8.99 -5.07
C LEU A 157 64.61 -8.84 -5.13
N ASP A 158 63.88 -9.95 -5.07
CA ASP A 158 62.41 -9.94 -5.06
C ASP A 158 61.87 -9.23 -3.81
N THR A 159 62.48 -9.48 -2.66
CA THR A 159 62.10 -8.82 -1.40
C THR A 159 62.41 -7.33 -1.44
N LEU A 160 63.52 -6.92 -2.07
CA LEU A 160 63.85 -5.50 -2.29
C LEU A 160 62.80 -4.81 -3.18
N ASN A 161 62.38 -5.46 -4.27
CA ASN A 161 61.36 -4.93 -5.17
C ASN A 161 60.01 -4.75 -4.47
N ILE A 162 59.61 -5.71 -3.63
CA ILE A 162 58.38 -5.62 -2.82
C ILE A 162 58.48 -4.47 -1.81
N VAL A 163 59.62 -4.32 -1.13
CA VAL A 163 59.84 -3.21 -0.19
C VAL A 163 59.80 -1.86 -0.89
N GLN A 164 60.43 -1.73 -2.07
CA GLN A 164 60.40 -0.50 -2.84
C GLN A 164 58.98 -0.15 -3.31
N ALA A 165 58.24 -1.13 -3.86
CA ALA A 165 56.86 -0.95 -4.30
C ALA A 165 55.93 -0.53 -3.15
N LEU A 166 55.98 -1.23 -2.00
CA LEU A 166 55.19 -0.89 -0.82
C LEU A 166 55.60 0.46 -0.20
N SER A 167 56.90 0.81 -0.24
CA SER A 167 57.38 2.08 0.28
C SER A 167 56.95 3.29 -0.55
N GLU A 168 56.84 3.14 -1.88
CA GLU A 168 56.29 4.18 -2.75
C GLU A 168 54.76 4.27 -2.62
N MET A 169 54.07 3.13 -2.50
CA MET A 169 52.62 3.10 -2.28
C MET A 169 52.21 3.82 -0.97
N TYR A 170 53.01 3.68 0.09
CA TYR A 170 52.75 4.30 1.40
C TYR A 170 53.69 5.45 1.75
N LYS A 171 54.26 6.14 0.75
CA LYS A 171 55.22 7.24 0.93
C LYS A 171 54.75 8.35 1.88
N ASN A 172 53.45 8.56 1.97
CA ASN A 172 52.85 9.58 2.83
C ASN A 172 52.66 9.14 4.29
N HIS A 173 52.74 7.84 4.58
CA HIS A 173 52.53 7.30 5.92
C HIS A 173 53.70 7.67 6.86
N PRO A 174 53.44 8.17 8.08
CA PRO A 174 54.49 8.68 8.99
C PRO A 174 55.61 7.67 9.27
N TRP A 175 55.26 6.41 9.50
CA TRP A 175 56.23 5.34 9.78
C TRP A 175 57.08 4.97 8.54
N VAL A 176 56.50 5.02 7.34
CA VAL A 176 57.26 4.77 6.11
C VAL A 176 58.21 5.93 5.84
N LYS A 177 57.80 7.18 6.09
CA LYS A 177 58.68 8.36 6.01
C LYS A 177 59.90 8.26 6.90
N SER A 178 59.76 7.75 8.14
CA SER A 178 60.92 7.52 9.02
C SER A 178 61.88 6.44 8.49
N LEU A 179 61.39 5.51 7.67
CA LEU A 179 62.19 4.41 7.10
C LEU A 179 62.73 4.70 5.69
N GLN A 180 62.24 5.75 5.01
CA GLN A 180 62.76 6.22 3.72
C GLN A 180 64.30 6.36 3.68
N PRO A 181 65.01 6.90 4.69
CA PRO A 181 66.48 6.94 4.65
C PRO A 181 67.12 5.54 4.70
N GLU A 182 66.59 4.59 5.49
CA GLU A 182 67.07 3.20 5.50
C GLU A 182 66.83 2.52 4.14
N ILE A 183 65.65 2.72 3.55
CA ILE A 183 65.29 2.13 2.26
C ILE A 183 66.11 2.72 1.11
N ARG A 184 66.44 4.01 1.18
CA ARG A 184 67.28 4.70 0.18
C ARG A 184 68.74 4.27 0.24
N ASN A 185 69.21 3.83 1.41
CA ASN A 185 70.55 3.30 1.63
C ASN A 185 70.70 1.83 1.21
N LEU A 186 69.60 1.13 0.91
CA LEU A 186 69.67 -0.19 0.28
C LEU A 186 70.23 -0.04 -1.14
N PRO A 187 71.16 -0.91 -1.56
CA PRO A 187 71.79 -0.80 -2.86
C PRO A 187 70.71 -0.96 -3.93
N LYS A 188 70.54 0.07 -4.75
CA LYS A 188 69.70 0.01 -5.95
C LYS A 188 70.50 -0.68 -7.04
N ASN A 189 69.86 -1.55 -7.81
CA ASN A 189 70.48 -2.18 -8.98
C ASN A 189 71.22 -1.12 -9.82
N SER A 190 72.50 -1.37 -10.10
CA SER A 190 73.10 -1.05 -11.40
C SER A 190 72.80 -2.20 -12.34
#